data_AF-A0A0Q0S9D5-F1
#
_entry.id   AF-A0A0Q0S9D5-F1
#
_cell.length_a   1.000
_cell.length_b   1.000
_cell.length_c   1.000
_cell.angle_alpha   90.00
_cell.angle_beta   90.00
_cell.angle_gamma   90.00
#
_symmetry.space_group_name_H-M   'P 1'
#
loop_
_entity.id
_entity.type
_entity.pdbx_description
1 polymer ?
#
loop_
_entity_poly.entity_id
_entity_poly.type
_entity_poly.pdbx_seq_one_letter_code
_entity_poly.pdbx_strand_id
1 'polypeptide(L)'
;MKVFYIILAIVILVILAIRFFLFKIGKPVNLKISNSYFHHYRKKLIVYSPLGNWFELGYFESTADVATFQPLNQDFGKDKNSVFWKGRKQLVDCNTFEIDGFIIKDKNYVYNTNGNKFDELEIIKDADPKTYQLLDSSIENYQRINWFKDINAVYYKNKKIEGDPHTFKPLNDAIAIDANFIYAIINYRGEGIEMLEVNQVIRKHKMIDGEIRPINETYVQIGNSVVSAFTKAEFELHVFDSITTVKTIDYWSIIVDNVLICKGIIFPDVDAHTFEVLDYNFSKDKSSIYYDCEKINHADYSSFKIISDEYSKDAKQVYFKNNVVKGANPETIKSSSEYGIWEDENNKYKNGEVLSSDKA
;
A
#
# COMPACT_ATOMS: atom_id res chain seq x y z
N MET A 1 -3.09 46.31 18.40
CA MET A 1 -3.29 44.86 18.20
C MET A 1 -4.75 44.43 18.20
N LYS A 2 -5.57 44.67 19.24
CA LYS A 2 -6.97 44.20 19.29
C LYS A 2 -7.87 44.73 18.15
N VAL A 3 -7.77 46.01 17.79
CA VAL A 3 -8.56 46.62 16.70
C VAL A 3 -8.24 46.00 15.34
N PHE A 4 -6.97 45.69 15.08
CA PHE A 4 -6.55 45.01 13.84
C PHE A 4 -7.17 43.61 13.74
N TYR A 5 -7.17 42.82 14.82
CA TYR A 5 -7.80 41.50 14.83
C TYR A 5 -9.32 41.55 14.64
N ILE A 6 -9.99 42.58 15.16
CA ILE A 6 -11.44 42.79 14.96
C ILE A 6 -11.74 43.14 13.49
N ILE A 7 -10.97 44.06 12.89
CA ILE A 7 -11.12 44.42 11.48
C ILE A 7 -10.86 43.20 10.59
N LEU A 8 -9.80 42.44 10.86
CA LEU A 8 -9.47 41.21 10.14
C LEU A 8 -10.59 40.17 10.24
N ALA A 9 -11.17 39.97 11.44
CA ALA A 9 -12.30 39.07 11.63
C ALA A 9 -13.54 39.50 10.82
N ILE A 10 -13.86 40.79 10.79
CA ILE A 10 -14.98 41.32 9.99
C ILE A 10 -14.73 41.11 8.50
N VAL A 11 -13.52 41.37 8.01
CA VAL A 11 -13.16 41.14 6.60
C VAL A 11 -13.31 39.66 6.24
N ILE A 12 -12.83 38.75 7.09
CA ILE A 12 -13.00 37.30 6.90
C ILE A 12 -14.50 36.95 6.85
N LEU A 13 -15.31 37.45 7.78
CA LEU A 13 -16.76 37.18 7.80
C LEU A 13 -17.46 37.69 6.53
N VAL A 14 -17.07 38.85 6.01
CA VAL A 14 -17.61 39.38 4.75
C VAL A 14 -17.22 38.48 3.58
N ILE A 15 -15.97 38.04 3.50
CA ILE A 15 -15.51 37.10 2.46
C ILE A 15 -16.27 35.77 2.56
N LEU A 16 -16.45 35.23 3.76
CA LEU A 16 -17.20 33.98 3.98
C LEU A 16 -18.68 34.14 3.60
N ALA A 17 -19.30 35.28 3.93
CA ALA A 17 -20.68 35.58 3.54
C ALA A 17 -20.80 35.68 2.01
N ILE A 18 -19.90 36.41 1.34
CA ILE A 18 -19.88 36.51 -0.13
C ILE A 18 -19.72 35.12 -0.76
N ARG A 19 -18.76 34.33 -0.26
CA ARG A 19 -18.55 32.95 -0.72
C ARG A 19 -19.80 32.10 -0.51
N PHE A 20 -20.45 32.22 0.65
CA PHE A 20 -21.66 31.49 0.96
C PHE A 20 -22.80 31.81 -0.03
N PHE A 21 -22.98 33.09 -0.37
CA PHE A 21 -24.06 33.52 -1.27
C PHE A 21 -23.78 33.24 -2.75
N LEU A 22 -22.52 33.32 -3.19
CA LEU A 22 -22.14 33.09 -4.59
C LEU A 22 -22.06 31.61 -4.94
N PHE A 23 -21.57 30.79 -4.02
CA PHE A 23 -21.29 29.37 -4.26
C PHE A 23 -22.35 28.43 -3.65
N LYS A 24 -23.51 28.96 -3.25
CA LYS A 24 -24.60 28.17 -2.70
C LYS A 24 -25.10 27.13 -3.71
N ILE A 25 -25.11 25.87 -3.31
CA ILE A 25 -25.81 24.80 -4.03
C ILE A 25 -27.31 24.77 -3.66
N GLY A 26 -28.14 24.29 -4.58
CA GLY A 26 -29.59 24.21 -4.42
C GLY A 26 -30.03 22.89 -3.78
N LYS A 27 -31.23 22.43 -4.13
CA LYS A 27 -31.77 21.16 -3.63
C LYS A 27 -31.04 19.97 -4.26
N PRO A 28 -30.85 18.85 -3.53
CA PRO A 28 -30.30 17.63 -4.10
C PRO A 28 -31.20 17.13 -5.23
N VAL A 29 -30.60 16.54 -6.27
CA VAL A 29 -31.34 15.94 -7.39
C VAL A 29 -32.10 14.70 -6.91
N ASN A 30 -31.38 13.77 -6.26
CA ASN A 30 -31.98 12.61 -5.59
C ASN A 30 -31.09 12.14 -4.43
N LEU A 31 -31.42 12.59 -3.22
CA LEU A 31 -30.64 12.34 -2.01
C LEU A 31 -30.57 10.85 -1.61
N LYS A 32 -31.50 10.02 -2.10
CA LYS A 32 -31.48 8.57 -1.82
C LYS A 32 -30.38 7.84 -2.59
N ILE A 33 -29.90 8.42 -3.70
CA ILE A 33 -28.88 7.82 -4.57
C ILE A 33 -27.53 8.53 -4.40
N SER A 34 -27.55 9.85 -4.30
CA SER A 34 -26.33 10.65 -4.16
C SER A 34 -26.58 11.87 -3.31
N ASN A 35 -25.69 12.11 -2.34
CA ASN A 35 -25.61 13.38 -1.64
C ASN A 35 -24.57 14.33 -2.27
N SER A 36 -24.08 14.05 -3.48
CA SER A 36 -23.16 14.91 -4.22
C SER A 36 -23.80 15.69 -5.37
N TYR A 37 -24.96 15.28 -5.89
CA TYR A 37 -25.60 15.95 -7.04
C TYR A 37 -26.76 16.87 -6.62
N PHE A 38 -26.66 18.14 -7.02
CA PHE A 38 -27.61 19.20 -6.66
C PHE A 38 -28.02 19.99 -7.88
N HIS A 39 -29.21 20.59 -7.84
CA HIS A 39 -29.53 21.70 -8.73
C HIS A 39 -28.73 22.93 -8.27
N HIS A 40 -28.22 23.73 -9.20
CA HIS A 40 -27.65 25.01 -8.81
C HIS A 40 -28.74 25.91 -8.20
N TYR A 41 -28.39 26.69 -7.16
CA TYR A 41 -29.34 27.58 -6.47
C TYR A 41 -29.98 28.69 -7.35
N ARG A 42 -29.36 29.06 -8.49
CA ARG A 42 -29.78 30.19 -9.34
C ARG A 42 -29.73 29.85 -10.82
N LYS A 43 -28.68 29.16 -11.25
CA LYS A 43 -28.52 28.72 -12.64
C LYS A 43 -29.41 27.49 -12.89
N LYS A 44 -29.86 27.32 -14.13
CA LYS A 44 -30.60 26.13 -14.54
C LYS A 44 -29.63 25.03 -14.99
N LEU A 45 -28.81 24.54 -14.06
CA LEU A 45 -27.80 23.50 -14.31
C LEU A 45 -27.65 22.54 -13.11
N ILE A 46 -26.99 21.41 -13.35
CA ILE A 46 -26.62 20.42 -12.32
C ILE A 46 -25.24 20.74 -11.77
N VAL A 47 -25.09 20.59 -10.46
CA VAL A 47 -23.85 20.80 -9.72
C VAL A 47 -23.44 19.49 -9.06
N TYR A 48 -22.17 19.15 -9.15
CA TYR A 48 -21.55 18.10 -8.34
C TYR A 48 -20.72 18.74 -7.23
N SER A 49 -21.01 18.43 -5.97
CA SER A 49 -20.24 18.82 -4.81
C SER A 49 -19.99 17.61 -3.93
N PRO A 50 -18.74 17.19 -3.67
CA PRO A 50 -18.46 15.99 -2.90
C PRO A 50 -19.16 16.00 -1.54
N LEU A 51 -20.05 15.04 -1.31
CA LEU A 51 -20.86 14.90 -0.09
C LEU A 51 -21.72 16.13 0.26
N GLY A 52 -21.94 17.02 -0.71
CA GLY A 52 -22.59 18.31 -0.49
C GLY A 52 -21.74 19.31 0.30
N ASN A 53 -20.45 19.02 0.54
CA ASN A 53 -19.54 19.91 1.24
C ASN A 53 -18.94 20.97 0.29
N TRP A 54 -19.82 21.79 -0.29
CA TRP A 54 -19.42 22.83 -1.25
C TRP A 54 -18.63 23.97 -0.61
N PHE A 55 -18.75 24.16 0.70
CA PHE A 55 -18.07 25.24 1.41
C PHE A 55 -16.56 24.96 1.51
N GLU A 56 -16.18 23.73 1.84
CA GLU A 56 -14.77 23.34 1.97
C GLU A 56 -14.21 22.77 0.66
N LEU A 57 -14.94 21.85 0.02
CA LEU A 57 -14.47 21.10 -1.16
C LEU A 57 -14.87 21.74 -2.49
N GLY A 58 -15.74 22.76 -2.46
CA GLY A 58 -16.24 23.40 -3.67
C GLY A 58 -17.25 22.55 -4.44
N TYR A 59 -17.53 22.97 -5.67
CA TYR A 59 -18.39 22.24 -6.57
C TYR A 59 -17.98 22.42 -8.03
N PHE A 60 -18.46 21.52 -8.88
CA PHE A 60 -18.31 21.56 -10.32
C PHE A 60 -19.67 21.81 -10.99
N GLU A 61 -19.74 22.78 -11.90
CA GLU A 61 -20.91 23.04 -12.73
C GLU A 61 -20.91 22.05 -13.91
N SER A 62 -21.87 21.14 -13.91
CA SER A 62 -22.00 20.13 -14.95
C SER A 62 -22.68 20.69 -16.19
N THR A 63 -22.31 20.14 -17.35
CA THR A 63 -22.97 20.37 -18.63
C THR A 63 -24.18 19.47 -18.87
N ALA A 64 -24.60 18.71 -17.85
CA ALA A 64 -25.73 17.78 -17.93
C ALA A 64 -27.05 18.45 -18.28
N ASP A 65 -27.87 17.75 -19.07
CA ASP A 65 -29.24 18.14 -19.33
C ASP A 65 -30.09 17.99 -18.06
N VAL A 66 -30.45 19.12 -17.46
CA VAL A 66 -31.15 19.18 -16.15
C VAL A 66 -32.45 18.39 -16.14
N ALA A 67 -33.18 18.35 -17.27
CA ALA A 67 -34.50 17.75 -17.32
C ALA A 67 -34.44 16.22 -17.28
N THR A 68 -33.36 15.63 -17.82
CA THR A 68 -33.20 14.18 -17.94
C THR A 68 -32.10 13.61 -17.04
N PHE A 69 -31.35 14.46 -16.34
CA PHE A 69 -30.27 14.03 -15.47
C PHE A 69 -30.78 13.25 -14.25
N GLN A 70 -30.14 12.12 -13.99
CA GLN A 70 -30.35 11.29 -12.81
C GLN A 70 -29.00 10.80 -12.27
N PRO A 71 -28.77 10.85 -10.94
CA PRO A 71 -27.61 10.20 -10.35
C PRO A 71 -27.76 8.68 -10.47
N LEU A 72 -26.66 8.00 -10.77
CA LEU A 72 -26.54 6.53 -10.81
C LEU A 72 -26.01 6.00 -9.48
N ASN A 73 -25.04 6.70 -8.90
CA ASN A 73 -24.53 6.47 -7.55
C ASN A 73 -23.96 7.79 -7.00
N GLN A 74 -23.16 7.71 -5.94
CA GLN A 74 -22.55 8.88 -5.30
C GLN A 74 -21.83 9.81 -6.28
N ASP A 75 -21.04 9.25 -7.21
CA ASP A 75 -20.14 10.00 -8.09
C ASP A 75 -20.56 9.99 -9.55
N PHE A 76 -21.37 9.02 -9.98
CA PHE A 76 -21.85 8.91 -11.34
C PHE A 76 -23.25 9.45 -11.50
N GLY A 77 -23.50 10.13 -12.62
CA GLY A 77 -24.81 10.52 -13.07
C GLY A 77 -24.92 10.37 -14.57
N LYS A 78 -26.15 10.37 -15.09
CA LYS A 78 -26.42 10.22 -16.51
C LYS A 78 -27.60 11.11 -16.90
N ASP A 79 -27.52 11.69 -18.08
CA ASP A 79 -28.66 12.30 -18.76
C ASP A 79 -29.03 11.48 -20.01
N LYS A 80 -29.98 11.96 -20.81
CA LYS A 80 -30.43 11.24 -22.01
C LYS A 80 -29.31 10.88 -23.02
N ASN A 81 -28.20 11.63 -23.04
CA ASN A 81 -27.16 11.55 -24.07
C ASN A 81 -25.76 11.29 -23.52
N SER A 82 -25.51 11.51 -22.23
CA SER A 82 -24.17 11.53 -21.66
C SER A 82 -24.12 10.92 -20.25
N VAL A 83 -22.97 10.34 -19.91
CA VAL A 83 -22.61 9.93 -18.56
C VAL A 83 -21.64 10.95 -17.97
N PHE A 84 -21.75 11.16 -16.66
CA PHE A 84 -20.95 12.10 -15.90
C PHE A 84 -20.28 11.38 -14.72
N TRP A 85 -19.00 11.65 -14.53
CA TRP A 85 -18.25 11.25 -13.35
C TRP A 85 -17.82 12.51 -12.61
N LYS A 86 -18.22 12.63 -11.34
CA LYS A 86 -18.01 13.83 -10.51
C LYS A 86 -18.48 15.12 -11.19
N GLY A 87 -19.62 15.06 -11.87
CA GLY A 87 -20.22 16.15 -12.64
C GLY A 87 -19.61 16.40 -14.02
N ARG A 88 -18.53 15.70 -14.39
CA ARG A 88 -17.81 15.91 -15.65
C ARG A 88 -18.22 14.91 -16.69
N LYS A 89 -18.55 15.39 -17.88
CA LYS A 89 -18.98 14.55 -19.00
C LYS A 89 -17.86 13.58 -19.42
N GLN A 90 -18.21 12.31 -19.58
CA GLN A 90 -17.28 11.25 -19.94
C GLN A 90 -17.47 10.81 -21.39
N LEU A 91 -16.39 10.38 -22.03
CA LEU A 91 -16.41 9.84 -23.40
C LEU A 91 -16.68 8.33 -23.37
N VAL A 92 -17.95 7.98 -23.19
CA VAL A 92 -18.44 6.60 -23.10
C VAL A 92 -19.70 6.42 -23.94
N ASP A 93 -20.04 5.18 -24.29
CA ASP A 93 -21.31 4.83 -24.90
C ASP A 93 -22.42 4.90 -23.84
N CYS A 94 -23.13 6.03 -23.82
CA CYS A 94 -24.16 6.31 -22.82
C CYS A 94 -25.25 5.23 -22.75
N ASN A 95 -25.63 4.63 -23.89
CA ASN A 95 -26.73 3.68 -23.95
C ASN A 95 -26.40 2.33 -23.30
N THR A 96 -25.14 1.91 -23.40
CA THR A 96 -24.66 0.62 -22.89
C THR A 96 -23.80 0.75 -21.63
N PHE A 97 -23.59 1.97 -21.15
CA PHE A 97 -22.83 2.23 -19.93
C PHE A 97 -23.51 1.61 -18.70
N GLU A 98 -22.75 0.84 -17.94
CA GLU A 98 -23.18 0.17 -16.73
C GLU A 98 -22.10 0.22 -15.64
N ILE A 99 -22.57 0.12 -14.40
CA ILE A 99 -21.73 0.03 -13.21
C ILE A 99 -22.23 -1.19 -12.44
N ASP A 100 -21.38 -2.20 -12.33
CA ASP A 100 -21.64 -3.41 -11.54
C ASP A 100 -20.55 -3.56 -10.49
N GLY A 101 -20.87 -3.17 -9.25
CA GLY A 101 -19.91 -3.12 -8.16
C GLY A 101 -18.70 -2.22 -8.49
N PHE A 102 -17.55 -2.85 -8.68
CA PHE A 102 -16.28 -2.20 -9.02
C PHE A 102 -16.00 -2.14 -10.53
N ILE A 103 -16.84 -2.77 -11.35
CA ILE A 103 -16.65 -2.83 -12.79
C ILE A 103 -17.48 -1.74 -13.44
N ILE A 104 -16.79 -0.85 -14.14
CA ILE A 104 -17.41 0.25 -14.88
C ILE A 104 -17.11 0.00 -16.35
N LYS A 105 -18.13 -0.16 -17.17
CA LYS A 105 -17.94 -0.51 -18.58
C LYS A 105 -19.06 -0.03 -19.46
N ASP A 106 -18.80 -0.07 -20.76
CA ASP A 106 -19.81 -0.01 -21.80
C ASP A 106 -19.57 -1.14 -22.81
N LYS A 107 -20.29 -1.15 -23.94
CA LYS A 107 -20.13 -2.19 -24.97
C LYS A 107 -18.73 -2.26 -25.60
N ASN A 108 -17.93 -1.19 -25.49
CA ASN A 108 -16.63 -1.03 -26.15
C ASN A 108 -15.46 -1.18 -25.18
N TYR A 109 -15.58 -0.65 -23.95
CA TYR A 109 -14.45 -0.53 -23.03
C TYR A 109 -14.82 -0.80 -21.57
N VAL A 110 -13.80 -1.19 -20.80
CA VAL A 110 -13.81 -1.18 -19.33
C VAL A 110 -13.01 0.02 -18.84
N TYR A 111 -13.46 0.62 -17.75
CA TYR A 111 -12.96 1.89 -17.25
C TYR A 111 -12.47 1.78 -15.80
N ASN A 112 -11.46 2.60 -15.50
CA ASN A 112 -10.95 2.86 -14.16
C ASN A 112 -11.21 4.33 -13.77
N THR A 113 -11.62 4.57 -12.53
CA THR A 113 -11.81 5.92 -11.96
C THR A 113 -10.53 6.52 -11.37
N ASN A 114 -9.52 5.70 -11.11
CA ASN A 114 -8.27 6.10 -10.47
C ASN A 114 -7.14 6.13 -11.49
N GLY A 115 -7.35 6.86 -12.60
CA GLY A 115 -6.35 7.00 -13.65
C GLY A 115 -5.44 8.21 -13.47
N ASN A 116 -4.59 8.43 -14.47
CA ASN A 116 -3.65 9.57 -14.48
C ASN A 116 -4.35 10.95 -14.50
N LYS A 117 -5.56 11.00 -15.06
CA LYS A 117 -6.39 12.20 -15.10
C LYS A 117 -7.46 12.13 -14.03
N PHE A 118 -7.55 13.16 -13.20
CA PHE A 118 -8.51 13.22 -12.10
C PHE A 118 -9.95 13.52 -12.54
N ASP A 119 -10.16 13.84 -13.82
CA ASP A 119 -11.44 14.28 -14.37
C ASP A 119 -12.01 13.41 -15.50
N GLU A 120 -11.29 12.37 -15.91
CA GLU A 120 -11.68 11.45 -16.96
C GLU A 120 -11.57 9.99 -16.50
N LEU A 121 -12.48 9.15 -16.98
CA LEU A 121 -12.35 7.70 -16.86
C LEU A 121 -11.22 7.21 -17.76
N GLU A 122 -10.31 6.41 -17.20
CA GLU A 122 -9.22 5.80 -17.96
C GLU A 122 -9.67 4.44 -18.52
N ILE A 123 -9.43 4.22 -19.81
CA ILE A 123 -9.71 2.93 -20.43
C ILE A 123 -8.67 1.91 -19.95
N ILE A 124 -9.15 0.77 -19.44
CA ILE A 124 -8.30 -0.38 -19.13
C ILE A 124 -7.89 -1.01 -20.46
N LYS A 125 -6.62 -0.83 -20.81
CA LYS A 125 -6.09 -1.26 -22.10
C LYS A 125 -6.26 -2.77 -22.30
N ASP A 126 -6.70 -3.16 -23.49
CA ASP A 126 -6.90 -4.54 -23.95
C ASP A 126 -7.95 -5.35 -23.16
N ALA A 127 -8.74 -4.74 -22.27
CA ALA A 127 -9.82 -5.42 -21.56
C ALA A 127 -11.03 -5.69 -22.47
N ASP A 128 -11.54 -6.93 -22.44
CA ASP A 128 -12.80 -7.29 -23.10
C ASP A 128 -14.00 -6.99 -22.20
N PRO A 129 -14.80 -5.94 -22.47
CA PRO A 129 -15.93 -5.58 -21.62
C PRO A 129 -16.99 -6.68 -21.49
N LYS A 130 -17.09 -7.60 -22.45
CA LYS A 130 -18.10 -8.67 -22.38
C LYS A 130 -17.76 -9.71 -21.32
N THR A 131 -16.48 -10.01 -21.15
CA THR A 131 -16.02 -11.11 -20.29
C THR A 131 -15.25 -10.63 -19.05
N TYR A 132 -15.00 -9.32 -18.93
CA TYR A 132 -14.34 -8.73 -17.78
C TYR A 132 -15.13 -8.91 -16.48
N GLN A 133 -14.46 -9.50 -15.49
CA GLN A 133 -15.02 -9.87 -14.19
C GLN A 133 -13.92 -9.88 -13.11
N LEU A 134 -14.33 -9.97 -11.85
CA LEU A 134 -13.40 -10.25 -10.75
C LEU A 134 -12.72 -11.60 -10.97
N LEU A 135 -11.43 -11.68 -10.63
CA LEU A 135 -10.63 -12.89 -10.89
C LEU A 135 -11.18 -14.12 -10.17
N ASP A 136 -11.42 -13.98 -8.87
CA ASP A 136 -11.89 -15.04 -8.00
C ASP A 136 -12.70 -14.44 -6.83
N SER A 137 -13.95 -14.88 -6.71
CA SER A 137 -14.87 -14.45 -5.66
C SER A 137 -14.58 -15.07 -4.29
N SER A 138 -13.60 -15.96 -4.17
CA SER A 138 -13.16 -16.58 -2.90
C SER A 138 -12.04 -15.79 -2.21
N ILE A 139 -11.31 -14.92 -2.93
CA ILE A 139 -10.26 -14.07 -2.36
C ILE A 139 -10.86 -13.10 -1.33
N GLU A 140 -10.16 -12.83 -0.24
CA GLU A 140 -10.60 -11.85 0.77
C GLU A 140 -10.86 -10.47 0.15
N ASN A 141 -11.91 -9.80 0.65
CA ASN A 141 -12.48 -8.62 -0.02
C ASN A 141 -11.46 -7.50 -0.28
N TYR A 142 -10.49 -7.27 0.60
CA TYR A 142 -9.53 -6.16 0.45
C TYR A 142 -8.50 -6.40 -0.67
N GLN A 143 -8.14 -7.67 -0.94
CA GLN A 143 -7.26 -8.03 -2.05
C GLN A 143 -8.04 -8.24 -3.36
N ARG A 144 -9.29 -8.72 -3.26
CA ARG A 144 -10.15 -9.09 -4.39
C ARG A 144 -10.32 -7.96 -5.40
N ILE A 145 -10.46 -6.72 -4.93
CA ILE A 145 -10.70 -5.55 -5.80
C ILE A 145 -9.49 -5.15 -6.64
N ASN A 146 -8.33 -5.76 -6.42
CA ASN A 146 -7.14 -5.53 -7.23
C ASN A 146 -7.02 -6.53 -8.40
N TRP A 147 -7.83 -7.58 -8.42
CA TRP A 147 -7.68 -8.70 -9.37
C TRP A 147 -8.92 -8.89 -10.24
N PHE A 148 -8.71 -8.77 -11.55
CA PHE A 148 -9.74 -9.00 -12.55
C PHE A 148 -9.21 -9.93 -13.64
N LYS A 149 -10.13 -10.50 -14.42
CA LYS A 149 -9.80 -11.21 -15.64
C LYS A 149 -10.86 -11.00 -16.69
N ASP A 150 -10.49 -11.27 -17.92
CA ASP A 150 -11.42 -11.54 -19.00
C ASP A 150 -11.06 -12.88 -19.66
N ILE A 151 -11.64 -13.18 -20.82
CA ILE A 151 -11.36 -14.44 -21.54
C ILE A 151 -9.91 -14.56 -22.03
N ASN A 152 -9.19 -13.44 -22.17
CA ASN A 152 -7.87 -13.37 -22.79
C ASN A 152 -6.74 -13.10 -21.81
N ALA A 153 -7.02 -12.45 -20.67
CA ALA A 153 -5.98 -11.95 -19.78
C ALA A 153 -6.41 -11.79 -18.32
N VAL A 154 -5.39 -11.66 -17.46
CA VAL A 154 -5.52 -11.27 -16.06
C VAL A 154 -5.07 -9.82 -15.90
N TYR A 155 -5.69 -9.10 -14.99
CA TYR A 155 -5.42 -7.70 -14.69
C TYR A 155 -5.18 -7.54 -13.20
N TYR A 156 -4.08 -6.85 -12.88
CA TYR A 156 -3.72 -6.44 -11.52
C TYR A 156 -3.73 -4.92 -11.41
N LYS A 157 -4.56 -4.37 -10.51
CA LYS A 157 -4.76 -2.92 -10.34
C LYS A 157 -4.93 -2.20 -11.69
N ASN A 158 -5.83 -2.73 -12.53
CA ASN A 158 -6.18 -2.23 -13.86
C ASN A 158 -5.06 -2.31 -14.92
N LYS A 159 -3.97 -3.02 -14.66
CA LYS A 159 -2.92 -3.29 -15.64
C LYS A 159 -2.98 -4.75 -16.07
N LYS A 160 -2.97 -4.99 -17.37
CA LYS A 160 -2.82 -6.34 -17.94
C LYS A 160 -1.48 -6.94 -17.49
N ILE A 161 -1.51 -8.20 -17.07
CA ILE A 161 -0.32 -8.95 -16.65
C ILE A 161 -0.14 -10.21 -17.50
N GLU A 162 1.02 -10.86 -17.35
CA GLU A 162 1.24 -12.21 -17.85
C GLU A 162 0.62 -13.23 -16.91
N GLY A 163 -0.15 -14.18 -17.45
CA GLY A 163 -0.77 -15.26 -16.68
C GLY A 163 -1.94 -15.87 -17.45
N ASP A 164 -2.18 -17.16 -17.23
CA ASP A 164 -3.34 -17.84 -17.82
C ASP A 164 -4.65 -17.47 -17.06
N PRO A 165 -5.61 -16.75 -17.67
CA PRO A 165 -6.84 -16.32 -16.99
C PRO A 165 -7.73 -17.46 -16.47
N HIS A 166 -7.53 -18.69 -16.96
CA HIS A 166 -8.29 -19.85 -16.51
C HIS A 166 -7.74 -20.46 -15.22
N THR A 167 -6.43 -20.38 -15.00
CA THR A 167 -5.74 -21.08 -13.91
C THR A 167 -5.00 -20.15 -12.95
N PHE A 168 -4.89 -18.86 -13.27
CA PHE A 168 -4.19 -17.88 -12.45
C PHE A 168 -4.87 -17.69 -11.09
N LYS A 169 -4.07 -17.73 -10.03
CA LYS A 169 -4.52 -17.61 -8.65
C LYS A 169 -3.47 -16.89 -7.79
N PRO A 170 -3.79 -15.73 -7.19
CA PRO A 170 -2.97 -15.18 -6.11
C PRO A 170 -3.08 -16.08 -4.87
N LEU A 171 -1.94 -16.34 -4.23
CA LEU A 171 -1.87 -17.19 -3.05
C LEU A 171 -1.78 -16.37 -1.76
N ASN A 172 -1.11 -15.22 -1.82
CA ASN A 172 -0.99 -14.23 -0.76
C ASN A 172 -0.63 -12.85 -1.35
N ASP A 173 -0.13 -11.92 -0.54
CA ASP A 173 0.19 -10.55 -0.97
C ASP A 173 1.40 -10.46 -1.90
N ALA A 174 2.27 -11.47 -1.90
CA ALA A 174 3.54 -11.45 -2.64
C ALA A 174 3.65 -12.51 -3.74
N ILE A 175 2.85 -13.57 -3.72
CA ILE A 175 2.99 -14.74 -4.60
C ILE A 175 1.66 -15.06 -5.29
N ALA A 176 1.74 -15.30 -6.59
CA ALA A 176 0.67 -15.87 -7.40
C ALA A 176 1.18 -17.03 -8.26
N ILE A 177 0.27 -17.84 -8.77
CA ILE A 177 0.59 -18.97 -9.65
C ILE A 177 -0.40 -19.02 -10.83
N ASP A 178 -0.04 -19.74 -11.87
CA ASP A 178 -0.99 -20.38 -12.78
C ASP A 178 -0.58 -21.85 -13.00
N ALA A 179 -1.20 -22.55 -13.95
CA ALA A 179 -0.86 -23.96 -14.21
C ALA A 179 0.61 -24.19 -14.62
N ASN A 180 1.32 -23.18 -15.09
CA ASN A 180 2.65 -23.29 -15.69
C ASN A 180 3.74 -22.53 -14.95
N PHE A 181 3.41 -21.49 -14.18
CA PHE A 181 4.38 -20.58 -13.59
C PHE A 181 4.01 -20.08 -12.20
N ILE A 182 5.06 -19.64 -11.49
CA ILE A 182 5.01 -18.91 -10.23
C ILE A 182 5.40 -17.45 -10.51
N TYR A 183 4.66 -16.53 -9.89
CA TYR A 183 4.76 -15.10 -10.07
C TYR A 183 5.04 -14.40 -8.74
N ALA A 184 5.84 -13.34 -8.80
CA ALA A 184 6.01 -12.39 -7.70
C ALA A 184 5.12 -11.16 -7.91
N ILE A 185 4.43 -10.72 -6.86
CA ILE A 185 3.61 -9.52 -6.81
C ILE A 185 4.42 -8.42 -6.11
N ILE A 186 4.75 -7.36 -6.85
CA ILE A 186 5.59 -6.25 -6.38
C ILE A 186 4.76 -4.97 -6.37
N ASN A 187 4.35 -4.53 -5.18
CA ASN A 187 3.56 -3.30 -5.02
C ASN A 187 4.42 -2.05 -5.08
N TYR A 188 5.59 -2.08 -4.43
CA TYR A 188 6.45 -0.91 -4.26
C TYR A 188 7.89 -1.21 -4.71
N ARG A 189 8.66 -0.16 -5.01
CA ARG A 189 10.12 -0.21 -5.21
C ARG A 189 10.75 1.02 -4.55
N GLY A 190 12.00 0.90 -4.11
CA GLY A 190 12.71 1.99 -3.40
C GLY A 190 12.49 1.97 -1.89
N GLU A 191 13.05 2.95 -1.19
CA GLU A 191 12.97 3.09 0.27
C GLU A 191 12.72 4.53 0.70
N GLY A 192 12.09 4.68 1.87
CA GLY A 192 11.81 5.97 2.48
C GLY A 192 11.02 6.87 1.53
N ILE A 193 11.52 8.09 1.32
CA ILE A 193 10.89 9.10 0.46
C ILE A 193 10.95 8.77 -1.05
N GLU A 194 11.80 7.81 -1.45
CA GLU A 194 11.93 7.36 -2.86
C GLU A 194 11.09 6.12 -3.16
N MET A 195 10.22 5.71 -2.24
CA MET A 195 9.32 4.58 -2.45
C MET A 195 8.27 4.91 -3.52
N LEU A 196 8.25 4.13 -4.60
CA LEU A 196 7.34 4.27 -5.73
C LEU A 196 6.43 3.05 -5.82
N GLU A 197 5.12 3.30 -5.97
CA GLU A 197 4.16 2.24 -6.28
C GLU A 197 4.32 1.81 -7.75
N VAL A 198 4.59 0.53 -7.98
CA VAL A 198 4.82 -0.04 -9.32
C VAL A 198 3.71 -1.00 -9.76
N ASN A 199 3.14 -1.76 -8.82
CA ASN A 199 2.07 -2.73 -9.04
C ASN A 199 2.36 -3.71 -10.18
N GLN A 200 3.49 -4.42 -10.08
CA GLN A 200 3.94 -5.38 -11.07
C GLN A 200 3.63 -6.81 -10.62
N VAL A 201 3.27 -7.66 -11.58
CA VAL A 201 3.19 -9.10 -11.39
C VAL A 201 4.15 -9.72 -12.39
N ILE A 202 5.20 -10.37 -11.88
CA ILE A 202 6.35 -10.77 -12.66
C ILE A 202 6.45 -12.28 -12.63
N ARG A 203 6.51 -12.93 -13.80
CA ARG A 203 6.81 -14.36 -13.91
C ARG A 203 8.23 -14.63 -13.41
N LYS A 204 8.40 -15.56 -12.48
CA LYS A 204 9.71 -15.84 -11.84
C LYS A 204 10.21 -17.25 -12.08
N HIS A 205 9.34 -18.24 -11.96
CA HIS A 205 9.76 -19.65 -12.03
C HIS A 205 8.68 -20.48 -12.73
N LYS A 206 9.06 -21.64 -13.29
CA LYS A 206 8.08 -22.63 -13.75
C LYS A 206 7.33 -23.21 -12.54
N MET A 207 6.10 -23.66 -12.75
CA MET A 207 5.37 -24.35 -11.70
C MET A 207 6.12 -25.62 -11.29
N ILE A 208 6.06 -25.94 -10.01
CA ILE A 208 6.64 -27.14 -9.43
C ILE A 208 5.53 -28.01 -8.82
N ASP A 209 5.75 -29.31 -8.83
CA ASP A 209 4.79 -30.28 -8.30
C ASP A 209 4.76 -30.25 -6.78
N GLY A 210 3.56 -30.34 -6.21
CA GLY A 210 3.38 -30.46 -4.78
C GLY A 210 2.10 -29.80 -4.27
N GLU A 211 1.74 -30.12 -3.03
CA GLU A 211 0.66 -29.44 -2.35
C GLU A 211 1.04 -27.99 -2.06
N ILE A 212 0.10 -27.07 -2.29
CA ILE A 212 0.30 -25.64 -2.14
C ILE A 212 -0.31 -25.19 -0.82
N ARG A 213 0.51 -24.61 0.05
CA ARG A 213 0.09 -24.11 1.37
C ARG A 213 0.65 -22.71 1.59
N PRO A 214 -0.19 -21.66 1.51
CA PRO A 214 0.21 -20.33 1.97
C PRO A 214 0.62 -20.39 3.44
N ILE A 215 1.78 -19.81 3.78
CA ILE A 215 2.34 -19.83 5.14
C ILE A 215 1.99 -18.52 5.86
N ASN A 216 2.21 -17.40 5.17
CA ASN A 216 1.86 -16.04 5.59
C ASN A 216 1.69 -15.15 4.33
N GLU A 217 1.79 -13.84 4.50
CA GLU A 217 1.61 -12.84 3.44
C GLU A 217 2.70 -12.89 2.35
N THR A 218 3.90 -13.41 2.65
CA THR A 218 5.07 -13.38 1.75
C THR A 218 5.65 -14.74 1.39
N TYR A 219 5.28 -15.80 2.13
CA TYR A 219 5.80 -17.16 1.95
C TYR A 219 4.69 -18.15 1.60
N VAL A 220 5.02 -19.08 0.70
CA VAL A 220 4.19 -20.22 0.31
C VAL A 220 5.03 -21.48 0.29
N GLN A 221 4.53 -22.56 0.87
CA GLN A 221 5.07 -23.90 0.66
C GLN A 221 4.44 -24.50 -0.60
N ILE A 222 5.27 -25.08 -1.47
CA ILE A 222 4.84 -25.88 -2.62
C ILE A 222 5.63 -27.20 -2.60
N GLY A 223 4.96 -28.28 -2.21
CA GLY A 223 5.62 -29.57 -1.97
C GLY A 223 6.71 -29.44 -0.91
N ASN A 224 7.94 -29.84 -1.26
CA ASN A 224 9.11 -29.70 -0.39
C ASN A 224 9.91 -28.41 -0.67
N SER A 225 9.28 -27.41 -1.30
CA SER A 225 9.91 -26.11 -1.54
C SER A 225 9.20 -25.01 -0.77
N VAL A 226 9.96 -23.98 -0.42
CA VAL A 226 9.46 -22.74 0.15
C VAL A 226 9.76 -21.63 -0.83
N VAL A 227 8.71 -20.94 -1.25
CA VAL A 227 8.78 -19.78 -2.13
C VAL A 227 8.53 -18.54 -1.31
N SER A 228 9.30 -17.49 -1.58
CA SER A 228 9.12 -16.18 -0.97
C SER A 228 9.32 -15.07 -1.99
N ALA A 229 8.65 -13.94 -1.80
CA ALA A 229 8.86 -12.75 -2.60
C ALA A 229 8.76 -11.50 -1.72
N PHE A 230 9.70 -10.58 -1.92
CA PHE A 230 9.78 -9.32 -1.20
C PHE A 230 9.95 -8.16 -2.17
N THR A 231 9.67 -6.95 -1.69
CA THR A 231 9.85 -5.69 -2.43
C THR A 231 11.25 -5.52 -3.03
N LYS A 232 12.29 -6.04 -2.34
CA LYS A 232 13.69 -5.96 -2.76
C LYS A 232 14.26 -7.29 -3.26
N ALA A 233 14.11 -8.35 -2.46
CA ALA A 233 14.42 -9.71 -2.87
C ALA A 233 13.20 -10.27 -3.62
N GLU A 234 13.12 -9.96 -4.92
CA GLU A 234 11.90 -10.12 -5.71
C GLU A 234 11.36 -11.56 -5.76
N PHE A 235 12.22 -12.57 -5.55
CA PHE A 235 11.83 -13.97 -5.54
C PHE A 235 12.97 -14.86 -5.03
N GLU A 236 12.68 -15.71 -4.05
CA GLU A 236 13.57 -16.79 -3.60
C GLU A 236 12.79 -18.10 -3.53
N LEU A 237 13.45 -19.20 -3.91
CA LEU A 237 12.90 -20.55 -3.87
C LEU A 237 13.93 -21.50 -3.27
N HIS A 238 13.59 -22.08 -2.12
CA HIS A 238 14.43 -23.02 -1.40
C HIS A 238 13.82 -24.41 -1.46
N VAL A 239 14.59 -25.39 -1.91
CA VAL A 239 14.19 -26.80 -1.98
C VAL A 239 14.76 -27.55 -0.78
N PHE A 240 13.91 -28.32 -0.11
CA PHE A 240 14.26 -29.19 1.01
C PHE A 240 14.11 -30.65 0.59
N ASP A 241 14.83 -31.56 1.24
CA ASP A 241 14.63 -33.00 1.05
C ASP A 241 13.21 -33.42 1.45
N SER A 242 12.73 -32.86 2.56
CA SER A 242 11.36 -32.94 3.05
C SER A 242 11.05 -31.73 3.92
N ILE A 243 9.78 -31.34 4.01
CA ILE A 243 9.32 -30.33 4.97
C ILE A 243 8.39 -31.02 5.96
N THR A 244 8.78 -31.09 7.23
CA THR A 244 7.96 -31.69 8.30
C THR A 244 7.21 -30.66 9.12
N THR A 245 7.83 -29.49 9.34
CA THR A 245 7.31 -28.44 10.21
C THR A 245 7.52 -27.07 9.57
N VAL A 246 6.49 -26.25 9.66
CA VAL A 246 6.53 -24.83 9.26
C VAL A 246 5.88 -24.03 10.38
N LYS A 247 6.59 -23.01 10.87
CA LYS A 247 6.12 -22.08 11.88
C LYS A 247 6.25 -20.66 11.36
N THR A 248 5.14 -19.93 11.30
CA THR A 248 5.14 -18.50 11.02
C THR A 248 5.66 -17.73 12.22
N ILE A 249 6.53 -16.76 11.99
CA ILE A 249 7.00 -15.81 13.02
C ILE A 249 6.32 -14.47 12.81
N ASP A 250 6.50 -13.86 11.65
CA ASP A 250 5.88 -12.61 11.25
C ASP A 250 5.77 -12.51 9.72
N TYR A 251 5.54 -11.31 9.19
CA TYR A 251 5.47 -11.03 7.75
C TYR A 251 6.78 -11.35 7.01
N TRP A 252 7.94 -11.19 7.66
CA TRP A 252 9.26 -11.27 7.02
C TRP A 252 9.95 -12.62 7.25
N SER A 253 9.53 -13.38 8.25
CA SER A 253 10.26 -14.55 8.73
C SER A 253 9.39 -15.75 9.08
N ILE A 254 9.94 -16.93 8.81
CA ILE A 254 9.35 -18.23 9.13
C ILE A 254 10.44 -19.19 9.60
N ILE A 255 10.06 -20.27 10.26
CA ILE A 255 10.94 -21.38 10.61
C ILE A 255 10.46 -22.63 9.88
N VAL A 256 11.37 -23.31 9.19
CA VAL A 256 11.11 -24.54 8.43
C VAL A 256 12.10 -25.59 8.91
N ASP A 257 11.61 -26.67 9.52
CA ASP A 257 12.45 -27.76 10.06
C ASP A 257 13.63 -27.27 10.91
N ASN A 258 13.34 -26.38 11.86
CA ASN A 258 14.32 -25.72 12.75
C ASN A 258 15.36 -24.84 12.02
N VAL A 259 15.07 -24.40 10.81
CA VAL A 259 15.90 -23.43 10.08
C VAL A 259 15.12 -22.11 9.97
N LEU A 260 15.72 -21.02 10.44
CA LEU A 260 15.15 -19.68 10.25
C LEU A 260 15.31 -19.26 8.79
N ILE A 261 14.22 -18.79 8.18
CA ILE A 261 14.22 -18.12 6.89
C ILE A 261 13.69 -16.72 7.13
N CYS A 262 14.50 -15.71 6.80
CA CYS A 262 14.15 -14.31 7.00
C CYS A 262 14.44 -13.52 5.73
N LYS A 263 13.43 -12.79 5.25
CA LYS A 263 13.46 -12.07 3.96
C LYS A 263 13.96 -12.94 2.79
N GLY A 264 13.59 -14.21 2.81
CA GLY A 264 13.97 -15.19 1.79
C GLY A 264 15.39 -15.72 1.92
N ILE A 265 16.16 -15.32 2.93
CA ILE A 265 17.52 -15.80 3.19
C ILE A 265 17.47 -16.85 4.29
N ILE A 266 18.18 -17.96 4.09
CA ILE A 266 18.33 -19.03 5.08
C ILE A 266 19.43 -18.67 6.08
N PHE A 267 19.12 -18.78 7.37
CA PHE A 267 20.08 -18.58 8.48
C PHE A 267 20.27 -19.89 9.25
N PRO A 268 21.19 -20.76 8.81
CA PRO A 268 21.34 -22.11 9.39
C PRO A 268 22.02 -22.10 10.77
N ASP A 269 22.76 -21.04 11.09
CA ASP A 269 23.51 -20.92 12.34
C ASP A 269 22.66 -20.39 13.51
N VAL A 270 21.42 -19.99 13.24
CA VAL A 270 20.47 -19.51 14.27
C VAL A 270 19.87 -20.71 14.98
N ASP A 271 19.86 -20.70 16.32
CA ASP A 271 19.10 -21.70 17.08
C ASP A 271 17.61 -21.36 17.00
N ALA A 272 16.96 -21.86 15.94
CA ALA A 272 15.55 -21.61 15.65
C ALA A 272 14.59 -22.14 16.75
N HIS A 273 15.03 -23.12 17.54
CA HIS A 273 14.22 -23.67 18.62
C HIS A 273 14.03 -22.66 19.76
N THR A 274 15.07 -21.85 20.01
CA THR A 274 15.08 -20.81 21.05
C THR A 274 14.92 -19.40 20.50
N PHE A 275 14.65 -19.28 19.19
CA PHE A 275 14.51 -17.99 18.53
C PHE A 275 13.27 -17.23 19.01
N GLU A 276 13.50 -15.99 19.43
CA GLU A 276 12.51 -15.07 19.99
C GLU A 276 12.67 -13.71 19.32
N VAL A 277 11.56 -13.18 18.77
CA VAL A 277 11.49 -11.80 18.28
C VAL A 277 11.33 -10.87 19.48
N LEU A 278 12.14 -9.83 19.53
CA LEU A 278 12.07 -8.76 20.52
C LEU A 278 11.43 -7.52 19.88
N ASP A 279 11.66 -6.34 20.44
CA ASP A 279 11.20 -5.09 19.86
C ASP A 279 12.10 -4.59 18.72
N TYR A 280 11.53 -3.75 17.85
CA TYR A 280 12.25 -2.95 16.86
C TYR A 280 13.24 -3.71 15.96
N ASN A 281 12.81 -4.82 15.36
CA ASN A 281 13.65 -5.69 14.51
C ASN A 281 14.80 -6.40 15.25
N PHE A 282 14.90 -6.27 16.57
CA PHE A 282 15.80 -7.12 17.34
C PHE A 282 15.18 -8.49 17.55
N SER A 283 16.03 -9.50 17.59
CA SER A 283 15.65 -10.86 17.96
C SER A 283 16.83 -11.52 18.68
N LYS A 284 16.59 -12.66 19.29
CA LYS A 284 17.63 -13.44 19.97
C LYS A 284 17.38 -14.93 19.84
N ASP A 285 18.43 -15.70 20.01
CA ASP A 285 18.33 -17.12 20.34
C ASP A 285 18.94 -17.38 21.73
N LYS A 286 19.20 -18.62 22.12
CA LYS A 286 19.80 -18.94 23.44
C LYS A 286 21.15 -18.29 23.75
N SER A 287 21.86 -17.77 22.74
CA SER A 287 23.27 -17.36 22.88
C SER A 287 23.67 -16.12 22.07
N SER A 288 22.83 -15.70 21.13
CA SER A 288 23.13 -14.64 20.16
C SER A 288 21.98 -13.64 20.10
N ILE A 289 22.34 -12.38 19.83
CA ILE A 289 21.40 -11.30 19.56
C ILE A 289 21.52 -10.92 18.08
N TYR A 290 20.39 -10.55 17.48
CA TYR A 290 20.27 -10.22 16.06
C TYR A 290 19.54 -8.90 15.90
N TYR A 291 19.88 -8.18 14.84
CA TYR A 291 19.12 -7.04 14.32
C TYR A 291 18.80 -7.31 12.86
N ASP A 292 17.53 -7.23 12.49
CA ASP A 292 17.05 -7.52 11.14
C ASP A 292 17.50 -8.92 10.64
N CYS A 293 17.45 -9.91 11.53
CA CYS A 293 17.91 -11.29 11.34
C CYS A 293 19.44 -11.46 11.16
N GLU A 294 20.21 -10.38 11.15
CA GLU A 294 21.67 -10.43 11.11
C GLU A 294 22.25 -10.42 12.53
N LYS A 295 23.25 -11.27 12.76
CA LYS A 295 23.89 -11.41 14.07
C LYS A 295 24.66 -10.14 14.46
N ILE A 296 24.43 -9.64 15.67
CA ILE A 296 25.24 -8.58 16.26
C ILE A 296 26.52 -9.21 16.82
N ASN A 297 27.63 -9.03 16.12
CA ASN A 297 28.89 -9.67 16.50
C ASN A 297 29.42 -9.13 17.83
N HIS A 298 29.85 -10.05 18.69
CA HIS A 298 30.43 -9.78 20.01
C HIS A 298 29.49 -9.10 21.03
N ALA A 299 28.18 -9.12 20.80
CA ALA A 299 27.19 -8.68 21.78
C ALA A 299 27.27 -9.53 23.05
N ASP A 300 27.36 -8.87 24.21
CA ASP A 300 27.25 -9.54 25.51
C ASP A 300 25.77 -9.83 25.79
N TYR A 301 25.39 -11.08 25.54
CA TYR A 301 24.01 -11.57 25.68
C TYR A 301 23.37 -11.24 27.04
N SER A 302 24.16 -11.29 28.13
CA SER A 302 23.64 -11.14 29.49
C SER A 302 23.31 -9.70 29.88
N SER A 303 23.99 -8.74 29.26
CA SER A 303 23.87 -7.32 29.57
C SER A 303 23.24 -6.49 28.45
N PHE A 304 22.87 -7.13 27.34
CA PHE A 304 22.27 -6.49 26.17
C PHE A 304 20.93 -5.82 26.51
N LYS A 305 20.77 -4.58 26.03
CA LYS A 305 19.58 -3.75 26.20
C LYS A 305 19.30 -2.98 24.91
N ILE A 306 18.06 -3.09 24.45
CA ILE A 306 17.53 -2.24 23.38
C ILE A 306 17.23 -0.87 23.98
N ILE A 307 17.75 0.19 23.37
CA ILE A 307 17.56 1.58 23.84
C ILE A 307 16.81 2.45 22.83
N SER A 308 16.71 2.02 21.57
CA SER A 308 15.77 2.53 20.57
C SER A 308 15.55 1.55 19.43
N ASP A 309 14.85 2.01 18.41
CA ASP A 309 14.60 1.29 17.16
C ASP A 309 15.84 0.91 16.33
N GLU A 310 16.90 1.70 16.44
CA GLU A 310 18.16 1.44 15.75
C GLU A 310 19.36 1.39 16.72
N TYR A 311 19.20 1.73 18.00
CA TYR A 311 20.29 1.69 18.98
C TYR A 311 20.06 0.64 20.06
N SER A 312 21.14 -0.06 20.41
CA SER A 312 21.21 -0.96 21.55
C SER A 312 22.57 -0.84 22.24
N LYS A 313 22.71 -1.42 23.42
CA LYS A 313 23.97 -1.45 24.16
C LYS A 313 24.09 -2.69 25.01
N ASP A 314 25.32 -3.03 25.35
CA ASP A 314 25.62 -3.97 26.43
C ASP A 314 26.57 -3.32 27.45
N ALA A 315 27.14 -4.11 28.36
CA ALA A 315 28.05 -3.58 29.39
C ALA A 315 29.36 -2.98 28.82
N LYS A 316 29.72 -3.25 27.57
CA LYS A 316 31.01 -2.88 26.96
C LYS A 316 30.87 -1.98 25.74
N GLN A 317 29.78 -2.08 25.01
CA GLN A 317 29.65 -1.48 23.68
C GLN A 317 28.25 -0.90 23.46
N VAL A 318 28.19 0.10 22.59
CA VAL A 318 26.95 0.61 21.98
C VAL A 318 26.90 0.11 20.55
N TYR A 319 25.70 -0.23 20.08
CA TYR A 319 25.46 -0.69 18.73
C TYR A 319 24.44 0.21 18.03
N PHE A 320 24.70 0.49 16.77
CA PHE A 320 23.73 1.03 15.83
C PHE A 320 23.40 -0.09 14.84
N LYS A 321 22.15 -0.55 14.84
CA LYS A 321 21.70 -1.75 14.14
C LYS A 321 22.54 -2.96 14.59
N ASN A 322 23.24 -3.59 13.67
CA ASN A 322 24.16 -4.68 13.92
C ASN A 322 25.64 -4.26 14.02
N ASN A 323 25.95 -2.96 14.00
CA ASN A 323 27.32 -2.45 13.98
C ASN A 323 27.70 -1.78 15.31
N VAL A 324 28.95 -1.98 15.74
CA VAL A 324 29.52 -1.31 16.93
C VAL A 324 29.72 0.18 16.64
N VAL A 325 29.20 1.03 17.53
CA VAL A 325 29.45 2.48 17.53
C VAL A 325 30.80 2.73 18.17
N LYS A 326 31.84 2.95 17.34
CA LYS A 326 33.21 3.10 17.82
C LYS A 326 33.36 4.33 18.71
N GLY A 327 33.92 4.13 19.91
CA GLY A 327 34.20 5.19 20.88
C GLY A 327 33.02 5.59 21.76
N ALA A 328 31.83 5.02 21.54
CA ALA A 328 30.65 5.32 22.35
C ALA A 328 30.74 4.69 23.74
N ASN A 329 30.43 5.50 24.76
CA ASN A 329 30.36 5.03 26.13
C ASN A 329 28.96 4.45 26.44
N PRO A 330 28.83 3.13 26.70
CA PRO A 330 27.54 2.51 26.98
C PRO A 330 26.88 2.99 28.28
N GLU A 331 27.61 3.51 29.25
CA GLU A 331 27.03 3.95 30.52
C GLU A 331 26.23 5.25 30.37
N THR A 332 26.68 6.15 29.50
CA THR A 332 26.24 7.55 29.41
C THR A 332 25.50 7.87 28.12
N ILE A 333 25.52 6.97 27.13
CA ILE A 333 24.83 7.14 25.85
C ILE A 333 23.33 7.44 26.04
N LYS A 334 22.85 8.49 25.37
CA LYS A 334 21.45 8.93 25.41
C LYS A 334 21.05 9.61 24.10
N SER A 335 19.75 9.67 23.82
CA SER A 335 19.23 10.48 22.73
C SER A 335 19.36 11.98 23.06
N SER A 336 19.85 12.77 22.12
CA SER A 336 19.87 14.24 22.25
C SER A 336 18.52 14.87 21.86
N SER A 337 18.39 16.20 21.98
CA SER A 337 17.21 16.92 21.48
C SER A 337 17.17 17.04 19.95
N GLU A 338 18.29 16.80 19.27
CA GLU A 338 18.37 16.80 17.81
C GLU A 338 17.93 15.42 17.27
N TYR A 339 16.99 15.42 16.33
CA TYR A 339 16.43 14.18 15.79
C TYR A 339 17.50 13.28 15.17
N GLY A 340 17.53 12.02 15.59
CA GLY A 340 18.48 11.01 15.12
C GLY A 340 19.91 11.18 15.64
N ILE A 341 20.14 12.06 16.61
CA ILE A 341 21.46 12.30 17.20
C ILE A 341 21.50 11.71 18.61
N TRP A 342 22.50 10.86 18.83
CA TRP A 342 22.83 10.29 20.13
C TRP A 342 24.09 10.94 20.67
N GLU A 343 24.23 11.04 21.98
CA GLU A 343 25.40 11.65 22.59
C GLU A 343 25.82 10.89 23.86
N ASP A 344 27.12 10.85 24.09
CA ASP A 344 27.71 10.49 25.37
C ASP A 344 28.42 11.73 25.96
N GLU A 345 29.25 11.55 26.99
CA GLU A 345 29.96 12.65 27.63
C GLU A 345 31.05 13.29 26.76
N ASN A 346 31.50 12.61 25.70
CA ASN A 346 32.64 13.03 24.87
C ASN A 346 32.24 13.39 23.43
N ASN A 347 31.23 12.73 22.87
CA ASN A 347 30.92 12.78 21.45
C ASN A 347 29.41 12.80 21.17
N LYS A 348 29.06 13.29 19.98
CA LYS A 348 27.74 13.09 19.35
C LYS A 348 27.86 12.10 18.20
N TYR A 349 26.80 11.35 17.95
CA TYR A 349 26.73 10.30 16.96
C TYR A 349 25.47 10.44 16.11
N LYS A 350 25.60 10.17 14.81
CA LYS A 350 24.49 10.03 13.88
C LYS A 350 24.67 8.76 13.07
N ASN A 351 23.64 7.92 13.01
CA ASN A 351 23.67 6.64 12.31
C ASN A 351 24.88 5.75 12.69
N GLY A 352 25.25 5.77 13.98
CA GLY A 352 26.38 5.00 14.50
C GLY A 352 27.78 5.59 14.24
N GLU A 353 27.88 6.77 13.61
CA GLU A 353 29.15 7.44 13.34
C GLU A 353 29.32 8.70 14.18
N VAL A 354 30.55 8.97 14.65
CA VAL A 354 30.88 10.20 15.39
C VAL A 354 30.70 11.42 14.48
N LEU A 355 29.95 12.41 14.97
CA LEU A 355 29.85 13.71 14.34
C LEU A 355 31.12 14.51 14.68
N SER A 356 32.07 14.55 13.76
CA SER A 356 33.22 15.45 13.88
C SER A 356 32.72 16.89 13.94
N SER A 357 33.17 17.64 14.95
CA SER A 357 32.98 19.08 15.08
C SER A 357 33.82 19.83 14.03
N ASP A 358 33.56 19.65 12.75
CA ASP A 358 34.23 20.39 11.68
C ASP A 358 33.25 20.78 10.57
N LYS A 359 32.63 21.95 10.77
CA LYS A 359 32.56 23.08 9.83
C LYS A 359 31.78 24.22 10.49
N ALA A 360 32.51 25.02 11.26
CA ALA A 360 32.12 26.40 11.57
C ALA A 360 32.29 27.29 10.35
#